data_AF-A0A943XTS6-F1
#
_entry.id   AF-A0A943XTS6-F1
#
_cell.length_a   1.000
_cell.length_b   1.000
_cell.length_c   1.000
_cell.angle_alpha   90.00
_cell.angle_beta   90.00
_cell.angle_gamma   90.00
#
_symmetry.space_group_name_H-M   'P 1'
#
loop_
_entity.id
_entity.type
_entity.pdbx_description
1 polymer ?
#
loop_
_entity_poly.entity_id
_entity_poly.type
_entity_poly.pdbx_seq_one_letter_code
_entity_poly.pdbx_strand_id
1 'polypeptide(L)'
;FYLFCLNSNFTLVHRERVGEGSIDSVPVYTRRIAEIALRHSASYVILSHNHPGGDPRPSKKDISITMEIIGALRPLGIGICDHIIVADKAYYSFLDKGNHIHTLESRGMAVAAEDSLSYLQLMSPEEENAEK
;
A
#
# COMPACT_ATOMS: atom_id res chain seq x y z
N PHE A 1 -3.18 8.67 -6.11
CA PHE A 1 -3.33 7.75 -4.96
C PHE A 1 -4.79 7.44 -4.76
N TYR A 2 -5.15 6.17 -4.63
CA TYR A 2 -6.50 5.64 -4.47
C TYR A 2 -6.61 4.84 -3.17
N LEU A 3 -7.79 4.89 -2.58
CA LEU A 3 -8.22 4.09 -1.45
C LEU A 3 -9.44 3.27 -1.87
N PHE A 4 -9.40 1.97 -1.62
CA PHE A 4 -10.54 1.07 -1.79
C PHE A 4 -10.95 0.56 -0.42
N CYS A 5 -12.21 0.74 -0.05
CA CYS A 5 -12.78 0.28 1.20
C CYS A 5 -13.53 -1.03 0.97
N LEU A 6 -13.25 -2.04 1.77
CA LEU A 6 -13.88 -3.36 1.72
C LEU A 6 -14.64 -3.66 3.02
N ASN A 7 -15.73 -4.39 2.91
CA ASN A 7 -16.41 -4.97 4.09
C ASN A 7 -15.70 -6.25 4.57
N SER A 8 -16.23 -6.89 5.62
CA SER A 8 -15.70 -8.13 6.20
C SER A 8 -15.70 -9.34 5.26
N ASN A 9 -16.45 -9.29 4.15
CA ASN A 9 -16.48 -10.30 3.10
C ASN A 9 -15.57 -9.93 1.91
N PHE A 10 -14.62 -8.99 2.10
CA PHE A 10 -13.72 -8.47 1.06
C PHE A 10 -14.44 -7.87 -0.16
N THR A 11 -15.70 -7.46 -0.02
CA THR A 11 -16.45 -6.82 -1.10
C THR A 11 -16.19 -5.32 -1.09
N LEU A 12 -15.92 -4.73 -2.27
CA LEU A 12 -15.74 -3.30 -2.43
C LEU A 12 -17.02 -2.54 -2.07
N VAL A 13 -16.94 -1.68 -1.04
CA VAL A 13 -18.05 -0.82 -0.60
C VAL A 13 -17.85 0.64 -1.00
N HIS A 14 -16.61 1.08 -1.19
CA HIS A 14 -16.31 2.44 -1.64
C HIS A 14 -14.93 2.51 -2.30
N ARG A 15 -14.76 3.48 -3.22
CA ARG A 15 -13.46 3.85 -3.77
C ARG A 15 -13.33 5.36 -3.84
N GLU A 16 -12.17 5.88 -3.45
CA GLU A 16 -11.91 7.31 -3.49
C GLU A 16 -10.49 7.59 -3.97
N ARG A 17 -10.35 8.63 -4.80
CA ARG A 17 -9.05 9.21 -5.11
C ARG A 17 -8.68 10.15 -3.97
N VAL A 18 -7.76 9.71 -3.12
CA VAL A 18 -7.35 10.42 -1.89
C VAL A 18 -6.16 11.34 -2.09
N GLY A 19 -5.57 11.31 -3.27
CA GLY A 19 -4.51 12.21 -3.66
C GLY A 19 -4.38 12.33 -5.18
N GLU A 20 -4.26 13.57 -5.63
CA GLU A 20 -3.98 13.97 -7.02
C GLU A 20 -2.89 15.05 -7.01
N GLY A 21 -1.90 14.96 -7.91
CA GLY A 21 -0.78 15.89 -7.99
C GLY A 21 0.39 15.35 -8.81
N SER A 22 1.48 16.10 -8.88
CA SER A 22 2.64 15.83 -9.73
C SER A 22 3.54 14.69 -9.23
N ILE A 23 4.49 14.28 -10.07
CA ILE A 23 5.46 13.19 -9.90
C ILE A 23 6.20 13.24 -8.54
N ASP A 24 6.38 14.42 -7.95
CA ASP A 24 7.30 14.60 -6.80
C ASP A 24 6.64 14.55 -5.41
N SER A 25 5.34 14.83 -5.28
CA SER A 25 4.61 14.54 -4.04
C SER A 25 3.12 14.82 -4.16
N VAL A 26 2.33 13.77 -4.13
CA VAL A 26 0.92 13.88 -3.77
C VAL A 26 0.82 13.70 -2.26
N PRO A 27 0.36 14.71 -1.48
CA PRO A 27 0.20 14.54 -0.05
C PRO A 27 -0.95 13.58 0.23
N VAL A 28 -0.63 12.40 0.75
CA VAL A 28 -1.59 11.44 1.28
C VAL A 28 -1.63 11.65 2.79
N TYR A 29 -2.81 11.95 3.32
CA TYR A 29 -2.98 12.21 4.74
C TYR A 29 -3.65 11.02 5.42
N THR A 30 -2.95 10.38 6.36
CA THR A 30 -3.45 9.25 7.15
C THR A 30 -4.80 9.53 7.79
N ARG A 31 -5.00 10.76 8.32
CA ARG A 31 -6.30 11.18 8.87
C ARG A 31 -7.46 11.09 7.86
N ARG A 32 -7.20 11.40 6.58
CA ARG A 32 -8.22 11.35 5.53
C ARG A 32 -8.53 9.90 5.16
N ILE A 33 -7.52 9.04 5.14
CA ILE A 33 -7.71 7.59 4.94
C ILE A 33 -8.60 7.02 6.05
N ALA A 34 -8.29 7.29 7.31
CA ALA A 34 -9.06 6.83 8.46
C ALA A 34 -10.51 7.37 8.43
N GLU A 35 -10.69 8.66 8.12
CA GLU A 35 -12.00 9.29 7.99
C GLU A 35 -12.87 8.59 6.93
N ILE A 36 -12.33 8.31 5.74
CA ILE A 36 -13.05 7.63 4.66
C ILE A 36 -13.36 6.18 5.07
N ALA A 37 -12.38 5.45 5.59
CA ALA A 37 -12.56 4.06 5.99
C ALA A 37 -13.68 3.90 7.05
N LEU A 38 -13.68 4.78 8.06
CA LEU A 38 -14.73 4.81 9.09
C LEU A 38 -16.09 5.21 8.51
N ARG A 39 -16.15 6.26 7.68
CA ARG A 39 -17.39 6.74 7.05
C ARG A 39 -18.09 5.65 6.25
N HIS A 40 -17.33 4.80 5.56
CA HIS A 40 -17.85 3.73 4.72
C HIS A 40 -17.88 2.36 5.41
N SER A 41 -17.72 2.34 6.74
CA SER A 41 -17.75 1.11 7.55
C SER A 41 -16.83 0.01 7.01
N ALA A 42 -15.65 0.41 6.55
CA ALA A 42 -14.66 -0.50 6.00
C ALA A 42 -14.12 -1.41 7.11
N SER A 43 -14.11 -2.72 6.86
CA SER A 43 -13.36 -3.68 7.68
C SER A 43 -11.91 -3.81 7.19
N TYR A 44 -11.70 -3.58 5.88
CA TYR A 44 -10.38 -3.58 5.27
C TYR A 44 -10.23 -2.47 4.24
N VAL A 45 -8.98 -2.11 3.92
CA VAL A 45 -8.66 -1.18 2.83
C VAL A 45 -7.56 -1.70 1.92
N ILE A 46 -7.57 -1.27 0.66
CA ILE A 46 -6.43 -1.39 -0.27
C ILE A 46 -5.98 0.02 -0.65
N LEU A 47 -4.66 0.24 -0.61
CA LEU A 47 -4.02 1.46 -1.09
C LEU A 47 -3.49 1.24 -2.50
N SER A 48 -3.52 2.26 -3.35
CA SER A 48 -2.84 2.17 -4.65
C SER A 48 -2.37 3.51 -5.18
N HIS A 49 -1.19 3.55 -5.78
CA HIS A 49 -0.74 4.68 -6.59
C HIS A 49 0.08 4.23 -7.78
N ASN A 50 0.29 5.16 -8.70
CA ASN A 50 1.06 4.93 -9.90
C ASN A 50 2.47 5.51 -9.76
N HIS A 51 3.46 4.81 -10.33
CA HIS A 51 4.82 5.31 -10.58
C HIS A 51 4.96 5.62 -12.08
N PRO A 52 4.83 6.89 -12.50
CA PRO A 52 4.95 7.28 -13.91
C PRO A 52 6.33 6.95 -14.52
N GLY A 53 7.36 6.86 -13.68
CA GLY A 53 8.73 6.52 -14.10
C GLY A 53 8.93 5.08 -14.55
N GLY A 54 7.91 4.22 -14.44
CA GLY A 54 7.95 2.84 -14.96
C GLY A 54 8.53 1.78 -14.01
N ASP A 55 9.09 2.18 -12.86
CA ASP A 55 9.57 1.26 -11.83
C ASP A 55 8.53 1.10 -10.71
N PRO A 56 7.97 -0.11 -10.50
CA PRO A 56 6.96 -0.33 -9.46
C PRO A 56 7.55 -0.47 -8.05
N ARG A 57 8.88 -0.49 -7.86
CA ARG A 57 9.49 -0.65 -6.53
C ARG A 57 9.07 0.52 -5.60
N PRO A 58 8.66 0.23 -4.35
CA PRO A 58 8.27 1.28 -3.42
C PRO A 58 9.45 2.15 -3.04
N SER A 59 9.23 3.46 -2.97
CA SER A 59 10.17 4.39 -2.35
C SER A 59 10.15 4.28 -0.82
N LYS A 60 11.15 4.83 -0.14
CA LYS A 60 11.15 4.97 1.32
C LYS A 60 9.91 5.70 1.83
N LYS A 61 9.40 6.66 1.05
CA LYS A 61 8.18 7.41 1.36
C LYS A 61 6.94 6.53 1.27
N ASP A 62 6.83 5.66 0.27
CA ASP A 62 5.71 4.73 0.13
C ASP A 62 5.67 3.74 1.29
N ILE A 63 6.82 3.20 1.68
CA ILE A 63 6.95 2.31 2.85
C ILE A 63 6.53 3.04 4.13
N SER A 64 7.07 4.24 4.36
CA SER A 64 6.80 5.04 5.56
C SER A 64 5.32 5.39 5.70
N ILE A 65 4.68 5.90 4.65
CA ILE A 65 3.25 6.25 4.70
C ILE A 65 2.36 5.01 4.86
N THR A 66 2.73 3.88 4.23
CA THR A 66 2.00 2.63 4.41
C THR A 66 2.01 2.21 5.88
N MET A 67 3.18 2.26 6.51
CA MET A 67 3.32 1.90 7.92
C MET A 67 2.58 2.85 8.86
N GLU A 68 2.60 4.15 8.57
CA GLU A 68 1.80 5.13 9.32
C GLU A 68 0.30 4.81 9.23
N ILE A 69 -0.20 4.50 8.04
CA ILE A 69 -1.61 4.14 7.83
C ILE A 69 -1.95 2.82 8.54
N ILE A 70 -1.10 1.79 8.47
CA ILE A 70 -1.29 0.53 9.20
C ILE A 70 -1.41 0.80 10.70
N GLY A 71 -0.50 1.60 11.26
CA GLY A 71 -0.49 1.96 12.67
C GLY A 71 -1.74 2.72 13.10
N ALA A 72 -2.26 3.61 12.25
CA ALA A 72 -3.46 4.40 12.54
C ALA A 72 -4.77 3.60 12.40
N LEU A 73 -4.87 2.67 11.44
CA LEU A 73 -6.08 1.90 11.18
C LEU A 73 -6.26 0.68 12.10
N ARG A 74 -5.15 0.06 12.52
CA ARG A 74 -5.15 -1.11 13.42
C ARG A 74 -5.97 -0.91 14.71
N PRO A 75 -5.80 0.17 15.51
CA PRO A 75 -6.59 0.37 16.72
C PRO A 75 -8.07 0.64 16.45
N LEU A 76 -8.44 0.98 15.21
CA LEU A 76 -9.82 1.19 14.77
C LEU A 76 -10.48 -0.12 14.30
N GLY A 77 -9.75 -1.25 14.33
CA GLY A 77 -10.24 -2.54 13.83
C GLY A 77 -10.33 -2.62 12.30
N ILE A 78 -9.59 -1.76 11.58
CA ILE A 78 -9.57 -1.73 10.11
C ILE A 78 -8.23 -2.29 9.62
N GLY A 79 -8.28 -3.37 8.85
CA GLY A 79 -7.08 -3.98 8.26
C GLY A 79 -6.66 -3.31 6.95
N ILE A 80 -5.39 -3.46 6.57
CA ILE A 80 -4.95 -3.20 5.19
C ILE A 80 -4.76 -4.54 4.51
N CYS A 81 -5.44 -4.77 3.39
CA CYS A 81 -5.27 -5.97 2.57
C CYS A 81 -3.99 -5.90 1.75
N ASP A 82 -3.74 -4.75 1.12
CA ASP A 82 -2.60 -4.55 0.24
C ASP A 82 -2.31 -3.07 0.02
N HIS A 83 -1.10 -2.78 -0.43
CA HIS A 83 -0.74 -1.55 -1.09
C HIS A 83 -0.15 -1.89 -2.47
N ILE A 84 -0.79 -1.40 -3.53
CA ILE A 84 -0.45 -1.73 -4.92
C ILE A 84 0.14 -0.52 -5.62
N ILE A 85 1.41 -0.61 -5.99
CA ILE A 85 2.11 0.38 -6.80
C ILE A 85 2.08 -0.06 -8.25
N VAL A 86 1.43 0.71 -9.12
CA VAL A 86 1.26 0.39 -10.54
C VAL A 86 2.28 1.18 -11.37
N ALA A 87 3.03 0.50 -12.22
CA ALA A 87 3.87 1.10 -13.24
C ALA A 87 3.41 0.61 -14.64
N ASP A 88 4.08 1.05 -15.71
CA ASP A 88 3.68 0.80 -17.11
C ASP A 88 3.22 -0.65 -17.37
N LYS A 89 4.14 -1.62 -17.30
CA LYS A 89 3.86 -3.05 -17.54
C LYS A 89 4.02 -3.94 -16.31
N ALA A 90 4.16 -3.34 -15.13
CA ALA A 90 4.48 -4.05 -13.90
C ALA A 90 3.79 -3.41 -12.70
N TYR A 91 3.67 -4.18 -11.63
CA TYR A 91 3.20 -3.68 -10.35
C TYR A 91 4.00 -4.27 -9.19
N TYR A 92 3.88 -3.61 -8.04
CA TYR A 92 4.35 -4.10 -6.75
C TYR A 92 3.15 -4.19 -5.83
N SER A 93 2.92 -5.36 -5.25
CA SER A 93 1.96 -5.59 -4.18
C SER A 93 2.74 -5.80 -2.89
N PHE A 94 2.41 -5.05 -1.84
CA PHE A 94 3.00 -5.27 -0.52
C PHE A 94 2.57 -6.60 0.10
N LEU A 95 1.40 -7.12 -0.29
CA LEU A 95 0.93 -8.46 0.10
C LEU A 95 1.74 -9.57 -0.58
N ASP A 96 1.96 -9.47 -1.90
CA ASP A 96 2.71 -10.50 -2.67
C ASP A 96 4.21 -10.50 -2.33
N LYS A 97 4.71 -9.39 -1.77
CA LYS A 97 6.14 -9.13 -1.55
C LYS A 97 6.68 -9.63 -0.22
N GLY A 98 6.25 -10.84 0.11
CA GLY A 98 7.18 -11.87 0.52
C GLY A 98 8.19 -12.30 -0.56
N ASN A 99 7.99 -12.08 -1.90
CA ASN A 99 9.11 -12.27 -2.89
C ASN A 99 9.01 -11.84 -4.40
N HIS A 100 7.94 -11.32 -5.04
CA HIS A 100 7.96 -11.20 -6.53
C HIS A 100 7.45 -9.86 -7.13
N ILE A 101 8.19 -9.29 -8.11
CA ILE A 101 7.67 -8.21 -8.99
C ILE A 101 6.83 -8.89 -10.05
N HIS A 102 5.56 -8.51 -10.16
CA HIS A 102 4.65 -9.11 -11.13
C HIS A 102 4.54 -8.23 -12.37
N THR A 103 4.68 -8.85 -13.54
CA THR A 103 4.37 -8.20 -14.82
C THR A 103 2.90 -8.44 -15.15
N LEU A 104 2.29 -7.52 -15.92
CA LEU A 104 0.88 -7.61 -16.32
C LEU A 104 0.53 -8.87 -17.14
N GLU A 105 1.51 -9.71 -17.47
CA GLU A 105 1.34 -10.97 -18.20
C GLU A 105 1.16 -12.20 -17.29
N SER A 106 1.34 -12.08 -15.98
CA SER A 106 1.20 -13.20 -15.03
C SER A 106 -0.12 -13.16 -14.24
N ARG A 107 -1.03 -14.10 -14.52
CA ARG A 107 -2.22 -14.41 -13.69
C ARG A 107 -1.91 -15.55 -12.71
N GLY A 108 -2.15 -15.37 -11.41
CA GLY A 108 -2.23 -16.50 -10.46
C GLY A 108 -2.12 -16.16 -8.96
N MET A 109 -3.27 -16.25 -8.26
CA MET A 109 -3.55 -16.62 -6.85
C MET A 109 -2.79 -16.03 -5.63
N ALA A 110 -3.62 -15.74 -4.61
CA ALA A 110 -3.40 -15.15 -3.27
C ALA A 110 -2.34 -15.80 -2.35
N VAL A 111 -1.86 -15.02 -1.36
CA VAL A 111 -1.20 -15.54 -0.14
C VAL A 111 -1.73 -14.84 1.13
N ALA A 112 -1.86 -15.64 2.18
CA ALA A 112 -2.47 -15.33 3.47
C ALA A 112 -1.56 -14.55 4.45
N ALA A 113 -2.24 -13.96 5.43
CA ALA A 113 -1.71 -13.12 6.49
C ALA A 113 -0.95 -13.90 7.57
N GLU A 114 0.36 -13.69 7.69
CA GLU A 114 1.13 -13.56 8.94
C GLU A 114 2.44 -12.86 8.57
N ASP A 115 2.64 -11.60 8.98
CA ASP A 115 3.96 -11.08 9.39
C ASP A 115 3.95 -9.55 9.49
N SER A 116 3.74 -9.07 10.71
CA SER A 116 4.12 -7.71 11.11
C SER A 116 5.62 -7.58 11.40
N LEU A 117 6.39 -8.68 11.42
CA LEU A 117 7.83 -8.70 11.76
C LEU A 117 8.76 -8.78 10.54
N SER A 118 8.33 -9.38 9.42
CA SER A 118 9.13 -9.42 8.18
C SER A 118 9.28 -8.05 7.52
N TYR A 119 8.30 -7.16 7.71
CA TYR A 119 8.33 -5.82 7.13
C TYR A 119 9.42 -4.92 7.73
N LEU A 120 9.84 -5.15 8.98
CA LEU A 120 11.00 -4.48 9.57
C LEU A 120 12.33 -5.00 9.00
N GLN A 121 12.37 -6.25 8.51
CA GLN A 121 13.55 -6.85 7.87
C GLN A 121 13.77 -6.39 6.43
N LEU A 122 12.77 -5.74 5.80
CA LEU A 122 12.94 -5.07 4.50
C LEU A 122 13.80 -3.80 4.59
N MET A 123 14.13 -3.32 5.80
CA MET A 123 15.21 -2.36 6.01
C MET A 123 16.52 -3.14 6.13
N SER A 124 17.19 -3.42 5.01
CA SER A 124 18.53 -4.00 5.07
C SER A 124 19.50 -3.00 5.71
N PRO A 125 20.45 -3.45 6.56
CA PRO A 125 21.51 -2.60 7.13
C PRO A 125 22.49 -2.04 6.09
N GLU A 126 22.37 -2.40 4.81
CA GLU A 126 23.37 -2.09 3.78
C GLU A 126 23.26 -0.67 3.20
N GLU A 127 22.20 0.08 3.49
CA GLU A 127 22.04 1.47 3.00
C GLU A 127 22.48 2.56 3.99
N GLU A 128 23.05 2.20 5.15
CA GLU A 128 23.56 3.17 6.13
C GLU A 128 24.89 3.83 5.69
N ASN A 129 25.57 3.28 4.67
CA ASN A 129 26.91 3.72 4.26
C ASN A 129 26.97 4.53 2.94
N ALA A 130 25.83 4.95 2.39
CA ALA A 130 25.79 5.72 1.14
C ALA A 130 25.77 7.25 1.34
N GLU A 131 25.93 7.74 2.57
CA GLU A 131 26.12 9.17 2.89
C GLU A 131 27.47 9.42 3.59
N LYS A 132 28.56 9.23 2.84
CA LYS A 132 29.84 9.90 3.08
C LYS A 132 30.27 10.67 1.84
#